data_AF-A0A4W5Q1W5-F1
#
_entry.id   AF-A0A4W5Q1W5-F1
#
_cell.length_a   1.000
_cell.length_b   1.000
_cell.length_c   1.000
_cell.angle_alpha   90.00
_cell.angle_beta   90.00
_cell.angle_gamma   90.00
#
_symmetry.space_group_name_H-M   'P 1'
#
loop_
_entity.id
_entity.type
_entity.pdbx_description
1 polymer ?
#
loop_
_entity_poly.entity_id
_entity_poly.type
_entity_poly.pdbx_seq_one_letter_code
_entity_poly.pdbx_strand_id
1 'polypeptide(L)'
;MATITAADVNKLRQTTGAGMMDCKKALVEAEGDFDKAIQNLREKGQKVAANRSDRESSEGAAVSFINADKTKGAIITLNCETDFVGKNEAFVTLAKELVERAINFSSKEEFLASDFNGITVAEKLIEQTGVIGEKIEIGGFEILEGAFVGSYVHVNKIAALTAISAPIANGDVLTKDISMQVASMGADTLSYKDFDPAFVASELADLEYARFSCILCQLNAEQLPWQLFDH
;
A
#
# COMPACT_ATOMS: atom_id res chain seq x y z
N MET A 1 -12.25 -8.48 -44.09
CA MET A 1 -11.57 -8.66 -42.79
C MET A 1 -10.17 -8.14 -42.93
N ALA A 2 -9.78 -7.14 -42.13
CA ALA A 2 -8.40 -6.65 -42.15
C ALA A 2 -7.42 -7.81 -41.86
N THR A 3 -6.32 -7.84 -42.58
CA THR A 3 -5.30 -8.88 -42.45
C THR A 3 -4.49 -8.63 -41.18
N ILE A 4 -4.96 -9.12 -40.03
CA ILE A 4 -4.26 -8.95 -38.75
C ILE A 4 -3.09 -9.92 -38.71
N THR A 5 -1.87 -9.39 -38.74
CA THR A 5 -0.66 -10.23 -38.70
C THR A 5 -0.28 -10.57 -37.26
N ALA A 6 0.51 -11.62 -37.09
CA ALA A 6 1.09 -11.95 -35.77
C ALA A 6 2.00 -10.84 -35.24
N ALA A 7 2.63 -10.07 -36.15
CA ALA A 7 3.44 -8.92 -35.78
C ALA A 7 2.58 -7.79 -35.19
N ASP A 8 1.41 -7.53 -35.75
CA ASP A 8 0.48 -6.50 -35.24
C ASP A 8 -0.02 -6.83 -33.84
N VAL A 9 -0.38 -8.10 -33.61
CA VAL A 9 -0.79 -8.60 -32.28
C VAL A 9 0.36 -8.44 -31.27
N ASN A 10 1.58 -8.80 -31.66
CA ASN A 10 2.74 -8.65 -30.77
C ASN A 10 3.08 -7.18 -30.48
N LYS A 11 2.95 -6.30 -31.47
CA LYS A 11 3.14 -4.85 -31.30
C LYS A 11 2.13 -4.27 -30.31
N LEU A 12 0.85 -4.63 -30.45
CA LEU A 12 -0.18 -4.18 -29.52
C LEU A 12 0.08 -4.72 -28.10
N ARG A 13 0.50 -5.98 -27.97
CA ARG A 13 0.88 -6.59 -26.69
C ARG A 13 2.04 -5.88 -26.03
N GLN A 14 3.09 -5.53 -26.77
CA GLN A 14 4.23 -4.80 -26.22
C GLN A 14 3.86 -3.38 -25.77
N THR A 15 2.89 -2.77 -26.44
CA THR A 15 2.45 -1.40 -26.12
C THR A 15 1.52 -1.36 -24.91
N THR A 16 0.61 -2.33 -24.79
CA THR A 16 -0.45 -2.34 -23.77
C THR A 16 -0.18 -3.28 -22.59
N GLY A 17 0.73 -4.24 -22.75
CA GLY A 17 0.96 -5.33 -21.79
C GLY A 17 -0.13 -6.40 -21.77
N ALA A 18 -1.23 -6.24 -22.52
CA ALA A 18 -2.38 -7.13 -22.47
C ALA A 18 -2.08 -8.54 -23.01
N GLY A 19 -2.90 -9.51 -22.60
CA GLY A 19 -2.77 -10.90 -23.02
C GLY A 19 -2.81 -11.06 -24.55
N MET A 20 -2.05 -12.03 -25.08
CA MET A 20 -1.92 -12.24 -26.54
C MET A 20 -3.27 -12.42 -27.24
N MET A 21 -4.17 -13.19 -26.63
CA MET A 21 -5.51 -13.42 -27.18
C MET A 21 -6.42 -12.21 -27.08
N ASP A 22 -6.23 -11.37 -26.07
CA ASP A 22 -6.99 -10.14 -25.91
C ASP A 22 -6.56 -9.09 -26.93
N CYS A 23 -5.25 -8.96 -27.18
CA CYS A 23 -4.72 -8.12 -28.25
C CYS A 23 -5.26 -8.58 -29.62
N LYS A 24 -5.29 -9.89 -29.86
CA LYS A 24 -5.85 -10.43 -31.11
C LYS A 24 -7.34 -10.11 -31.25
N LYS A 25 -8.14 -10.34 -30.21
CA LYS A 25 -9.58 -10.03 -30.22
C LYS A 25 -9.84 -8.55 -30.42
N ALA A 26 -9.13 -7.70 -29.69
CA ALA A 26 -9.25 -6.25 -29.80
C ALA A 26 -8.93 -5.75 -31.23
N LEU A 27 -7.88 -6.29 -31.87
CA LEU A 27 -7.56 -5.97 -33.26
C LEU A 27 -8.61 -6.49 -34.24
N VAL A 28 -9.20 -7.66 -33.98
CA VAL A 28 -10.29 -8.22 -34.82
C VAL A 28 -11.54 -7.34 -34.73
N GLU A 29 -11.93 -6.94 -33.54
CA GLU A 29 -13.08 -6.05 -33.29
C GLU A 29 -12.84 -4.63 -33.82
N ALA A 30 -11.60 -4.16 -33.80
CA ALA A 30 -11.19 -2.86 -34.33
C ALA A 30 -10.89 -2.89 -35.84
N GLU A 31 -11.08 -4.01 -36.53
CA GLU A 31 -10.75 -4.19 -37.95
C GLU A 31 -9.30 -3.77 -38.29
N GLY A 32 -8.35 -4.04 -37.40
CA GLY A 32 -6.93 -3.70 -37.57
C GLY A 32 -6.53 -2.27 -37.20
N ASP A 33 -7.46 -1.45 -36.71
CA ASP A 33 -7.19 -0.10 -36.19
C ASP A 33 -6.56 -0.20 -34.78
N PHE A 34 -5.33 0.28 -34.63
CA PHE A 34 -4.59 0.20 -33.38
C PHE A 34 -5.18 1.08 -32.27
N ASP A 35 -5.64 2.28 -32.60
CA ASP A 35 -6.15 3.22 -31.60
C ASP A 35 -7.48 2.72 -31.06
N LYS A 36 -8.35 2.21 -31.94
CA LYS A 36 -9.59 1.54 -31.53
C LYS A 36 -9.32 0.26 -30.76
N ALA A 37 -8.31 -0.54 -31.12
CA ALA A 37 -7.96 -1.74 -30.37
C ALA A 37 -7.50 -1.40 -28.94
N ILE A 38 -6.73 -0.32 -28.76
CA ILE A 38 -6.34 0.19 -27.43
C ILE A 38 -7.58 0.61 -26.65
N GLN A 39 -8.51 1.33 -27.28
CA GLN A 39 -9.77 1.73 -26.64
C GLN A 39 -10.60 0.52 -26.19
N ASN A 40 -10.74 -0.50 -27.05
CA ASN A 40 -11.45 -1.75 -26.72
C ASN A 40 -10.81 -2.47 -25.52
N LEU A 41 -9.48 -2.51 -25.45
CA LEU A 41 -8.77 -3.10 -24.31
C LEU A 41 -9.02 -2.32 -23.02
N ARG A 42 -9.09 -0.98 -23.09
CA ARG A 42 -9.43 -0.13 -21.94
C ARG A 42 -10.86 -0.34 -21.46
N GLU A 43 -11.83 -0.37 -22.37
CA GLU A 43 -13.23 -0.67 -22.03
C GLU A 43 -13.38 -2.07 -21.41
N LYS A 44 -12.61 -3.04 -21.90
CA LYS A 44 -12.54 -4.36 -21.28
C LYS A 44 -11.97 -4.28 -19.86
N GLY A 45 -10.89 -3.54 -19.65
CA GLY A 45 -10.30 -3.31 -18.32
C GLY A 45 -11.28 -2.68 -17.33
N GLN A 46 -12.04 -1.66 -17.78
CA GLN A 46 -13.10 -1.04 -16.99
C GLN A 46 -14.18 -2.04 -16.57
N LYS A 47 -14.62 -2.93 -17.49
CA LYS A 47 -15.58 -3.99 -17.17
C LYS A 47 -15.03 -4.98 -16.15
N VAL A 48 -13.76 -5.37 -16.27
CA VAL A 48 -13.10 -6.26 -15.30
C VAL A 48 -13.00 -5.60 -13.93
N ALA A 49 -12.61 -4.32 -13.88
CA ALA A 49 -12.54 -3.55 -12.64
C ALA A 49 -13.91 -3.42 -11.96
N ALA A 50 -14.97 -3.09 -12.74
CA ALA A 50 -16.33 -2.98 -12.23
C ALA A 50 -16.86 -4.32 -11.68
N ASN A 51 -16.56 -5.44 -12.34
CA ASN A 51 -16.98 -6.77 -11.89
C ASN A 51 -16.18 -7.29 -10.67
N ARG A 52 -15.16 -6.56 -10.25
CA ARG A 52 -14.25 -6.96 -9.16
C ARG A 52 -14.15 -5.89 -8.07
N SER A 53 -14.97 -4.85 -8.13
CA SER A 53 -14.89 -3.74 -7.17
C SER A 53 -15.17 -4.18 -5.73
N ASP A 54 -15.97 -5.24 -5.58
CA ASP A 54 -16.34 -5.89 -4.32
C ASP A 54 -15.28 -6.87 -3.78
N ARG A 55 -14.21 -7.13 -4.53
CA ARG A 55 -13.14 -8.02 -4.09
C ARG A 55 -12.20 -7.31 -3.12
N GLU A 56 -11.67 -8.10 -2.18
CA GLU A 56 -10.62 -7.67 -1.27
C GLU A 56 -9.26 -7.69 -1.95
N SER A 57 -8.49 -6.62 -1.70
CA SER A 57 -7.18 -6.34 -2.26
C SER A 57 -6.20 -6.11 -1.10
N SER A 58 -5.92 -7.18 -0.35
CA SER A 58 -5.09 -7.15 0.87
C SER A 58 -3.61 -7.45 0.63
N GLU A 59 -3.26 -7.99 -0.54
CA GLU A 59 -1.87 -8.20 -0.96
C GLU A 59 -1.38 -7.01 -1.80
N GLY A 60 -0.09 -6.98 -2.16
CA GLY A 60 0.44 -5.87 -2.95
C GLY A 60 1.91 -5.59 -2.75
N ALA A 61 2.30 -4.36 -3.11
CA ALA A 61 3.63 -3.81 -2.96
C ALA A 61 3.58 -2.46 -2.23
N ALA A 62 4.15 -2.39 -1.04
CA ALA A 62 4.46 -1.16 -0.34
C ALA A 62 5.80 -0.62 -0.82
N VAL A 63 5.83 0.66 -1.21
CA VAL A 63 7.01 1.32 -1.77
C VAL A 63 7.14 2.73 -1.17
N SER A 64 8.39 3.20 -1.08
CA SER A 64 8.71 4.55 -0.64
C SER A 64 9.59 5.27 -1.66
N PHE A 65 9.46 6.59 -1.69
CA PHE A 65 10.38 7.48 -2.41
C PHE A 65 10.75 8.67 -1.53
N ILE A 66 11.99 9.12 -1.61
CA ILE A 66 12.51 10.30 -0.89
C ILE A 66 13.19 11.18 -1.92
N ASN A 67 12.95 12.50 -1.86
CA ASN A 67 13.61 13.46 -2.74
C ASN A 67 15.13 13.52 -2.50
N ALA A 68 15.88 14.06 -3.46
CA ALA A 68 17.33 14.14 -3.39
C ALA A 68 17.83 14.89 -2.13
N ASP A 69 17.10 15.93 -1.71
CA ASP A 69 17.44 16.75 -0.53
C ASP A 69 17.08 16.07 0.80
N LYS A 70 16.40 14.92 0.77
CA LYS A 70 15.90 14.19 1.94
C LYS A 70 15.00 15.01 2.86
N THR A 71 14.26 15.97 2.32
CA THR A 71 13.33 16.82 3.08
C THR A 71 11.88 16.41 2.91
N LYS A 72 11.59 15.55 1.92
CA LYS A 72 10.25 15.09 1.59
C LYS A 72 10.29 13.64 1.16
N GLY A 73 9.33 12.85 1.64
CA GLY A 73 9.13 11.46 1.23
C GLY A 73 7.66 11.16 0.97
N ALA A 74 7.42 10.16 0.14
CA ALA A 74 6.11 9.59 -0.12
C ALA A 74 6.15 8.07 0.09
N ILE A 75 5.04 7.52 0.59
CA ILE A 75 4.76 6.10 0.61
C ILE A 75 3.43 5.86 -0.07
N ILE A 76 3.38 4.80 -0.86
CA ILE A 76 2.12 4.23 -1.31
C ILE A 76 2.12 2.71 -1.10
N THR A 77 0.94 2.14 -0.98
CA THR A 77 0.74 0.70 -1.18
C THR A 77 -0.05 0.50 -2.47
N LEU A 78 0.53 -0.24 -3.42
CA LEU A 78 -0.18 -0.69 -4.60
C LEU A 78 -0.74 -2.08 -4.29
N ASN A 79 -2.05 -2.15 -4.09
CA ASN A 79 -2.72 -3.36 -3.63
C ASN A 79 -3.18 -4.23 -4.81
N CYS A 80 -3.21 -5.55 -4.60
CA CYS A 80 -3.72 -6.57 -5.51
C CYS A 80 -4.42 -7.70 -4.73
N GLU A 81 -5.02 -8.66 -5.45
CA GLU A 81 -5.74 -9.78 -4.81
C GLU A 81 -4.78 -10.87 -4.31
N THR A 82 -3.69 -11.14 -5.05
CA THR A 82 -2.77 -12.25 -4.76
C THR A 82 -1.32 -11.82 -4.53
N ASP A 83 -0.58 -12.60 -3.75
CA ASP A 83 0.84 -12.35 -3.46
C ASP A 83 1.75 -12.58 -4.67
N PHE A 84 1.31 -13.40 -5.63
CA PHE A 84 2.02 -13.62 -6.90
C PHE A 84 2.14 -12.35 -7.73
N VAL A 85 1.07 -11.54 -7.77
CA VAL A 85 1.08 -10.24 -8.46
C VAL A 85 1.95 -9.24 -7.70
N GLY A 86 1.82 -9.16 -6.38
CA GLY A 86 2.62 -8.25 -5.54
C GLY A 86 4.13 -8.46 -5.62
N LYS A 87 4.57 -9.69 -5.93
CA LYS A 87 5.99 -10.05 -6.11
C LYS A 87 6.49 -9.90 -7.56
N ASN A 88 5.61 -9.61 -8.52
CA ASN A 88 5.99 -9.48 -9.93
C ASN A 88 6.84 -8.22 -10.15
N GLU A 89 7.97 -8.35 -10.85
CA GLU A 89 8.88 -7.23 -11.11
C GLU A 89 8.22 -6.06 -11.84
N ALA A 90 7.34 -6.32 -12.80
CA ALA A 90 6.62 -5.27 -13.52
C ALA A 90 5.65 -4.52 -12.60
N PHE A 91 4.98 -5.22 -11.69
CA PHE A 91 4.06 -4.63 -10.71
C PHE A 91 4.82 -3.76 -9.69
N VAL A 92 5.93 -4.26 -9.15
CA VAL A 92 6.79 -3.51 -8.23
C VAL A 92 7.42 -2.29 -8.93
N THR A 93 7.79 -2.42 -10.21
CA THR A 93 8.33 -1.29 -11.01
C THR A 93 7.27 -0.21 -11.19
N LEU A 94 6.04 -0.58 -11.54
CA LEU A 94 4.93 0.37 -11.63
C LEU A 94 4.68 1.07 -10.28
N ALA A 95 4.68 0.33 -9.17
CA ALA A 95 4.51 0.94 -7.84
C ALA A 95 5.60 1.99 -7.57
N LYS A 96 6.86 1.69 -7.92
CA LYS A 96 7.99 2.64 -7.79
C LYS A 96 7.80 3.89 -8.64
N GLU A 97 7.41 3.74 -9.90
CA GLU A 97 7.12 4.87 -10.79
C GLU A 97 5.97 5.75 -10.27
N LEU A 98 4.96 5.12 -9.66
CA LEU A 98 3.84 5.83 -9.06
C LEU A 98 4.27 6.62 -7.82
N VAL A 99 5.04 6.03 -6.90
CA VAL A 99 5.45 6.73 -5.66
C VAL A 99 6.41 7.89 -5.92
N GLU A 100 7.25 7.78 -6.95
CA GLU A 100 8.11 8.88 -7.41
C GLU A 100 7.31 10.10 -7.84
N ARG A 101 6.14 9.89 -8.46
CA ARG A 101 5.24 10.97 -8.87
C ARG A 101 4.37 11.46 -7.70
N ALA A 102 3.92 10.53 -6.86
CA ALA A 102 3.05 10.76 -5.72
C ALA A 102 3.57 11.86 -4.78
N ILE A 103 4.90 11.96 -4.62
CA ILE A 103 5.55 12.98 -3.77
C ILE A 103 5.17 14.42 -4.12
N ASN A 104 4.68 14.69 -5.33
CA ASN A 104 4.31 16.04 -5.78
C ASN A 104 2.87 16.44 -5.45
N PHE A 105 2.09 15.55 -4.82
CA PHE A 105 0.68 15.77 -4.50
C PHE A 105 0.48 15.97 -3.01
N SER A 106 -0.74 16.24 -2.58
CA SER A 106 -1.11 16.37 -1.16
C SER A 106 -2.18 15.36 -0.74
N SER A 107 -2.96 14.85 -1.68
CA SER A 107 -3.98 13.85 -1.43
C SER A 107 -3.94 12.72 -2.46
N LYS A 108 -4.49 11.58 -2.05
CA LYS A 108 -4.66 10.41 -2.92
C LYS A 108 -5.57 10.73 -4.10
N GLU A 109 -6.62 11.52 -3.89
CA GLU A 109 -7.59 11.89 -4.91
C GLU A 109 -6.95 12.77 -6.00
N GLU A 110 -6.13 13.75 -5.59
CA GLU A 110 -5.35 14.58 -6.52
C GLU A 110 -4.36 13.73 -7.32
N PHE A 111 -3.68 12.80 -6.65
CA PHE A 111 -2.73 11.91 -7.32
C PHE A 111 -3.43 10.98 -8.32
N LEU A 112 -4.57 10.39 -7.96
CA LEU A 112 -5.35 9.53 -8.86
C LEU A 112 -5.84 10.27 -10.12
N ALA A 113 -6.14 11.56 -10.00
CA ALA A 113 -6.56 12.42 -11.11
C ALA A 113 -5.38 12.97 -11.95
N SER A 114 -4.14 12.77 -11.50
CA SER A 114 -2.95 13.30 -12.16
C SER A 114 -2.56 12.55 -13.44
N ASP A 115 -1.81 13.22 -14.32
CA ASP A 115 -1.32 12.63 -15.57
C ASP A 115 -0.21 11.58 -15.34
N PHE A 116 -0.38 10.47 -16.02
CA PHE A 116 0.54 9.36 -16.16
C PHE A 116 0.70 9.02 -17.65
N ASN A 117 1.55 9.79 -18.34
CA ASN A 117 1.92 9.57 -19.74
C ASN A 117 0.72 9.69 -20.71
N GLY A 118 -0.13 10.70 -20.51
CA GLY A 118 -1.27 11.00 -21.38
C GLY A 118 -2.59 10.34 -20.97
N ILE A 119 -2.63 9.61 -19.85
CA ILE A 119 -3.85 9.13 -19.18
C ILE A 119 -3.75 9.42 -17.69
N THR A 120 -4.86 9.39 -16.96
CA THR A 120 -4.82 9.58 -15.50
C THR A 120 -4.21 8.35 -14.79
N VAL A 121 -3.68 8.54 -13.57
CA VAL A 121 -3.24 7.42 -12.72
C VAL A 121 -4.37 6.44 -12.49
N ALA A 122 -5.60 6.91 -12.23
CA ALA A 122 -6.77 6.05 -12.08
C ALA A 122 -7.04 5.18 -13.33
N GLU A 123 -6.95 5.77 -14.53
CA GLU A 123 -7.08 5.02 -15.78
C GLU A 123 -5.94 4.02 -15.96
N LYS A 124 -4.71 4.37 -15.56
CA LYS A 124 -3.59 3.43 -15.61
C LYS A 124 -3.82 2.22 -14.70
N LEU A 125 -4.35 2.41 -13.50
CA LEU A 125 -4.69 1.30 -12.60
C LEU A 125 -5.75 0.39 -13.22
N ILE A 126 -6.78 0.97 -13.84
CA ILE A 126 -7.82 0.21 -14.55
C ILE A 126 -7.25 -0.58 -15.74
N GLU A 127 -6.34 0.03 -16.51
CA GLU A 127 -5.63 -0.64 -17.60
C GLU A 127 -4.87 -1.86 -17.07
N GLN A 128 -4.14 -1.70 -15.95
CA GLN A 128 -3.41 -2.81 -15.33
C GLN A 128 -4.34 -3.89 -14.77
N THR A 129 -5.50 -3.52 -14.22
CA THR A 129 -6.55 -4.50 -13.85
C THR A 129 -7.03 -5.29 -15.05
N GLY A 130 -7.14 -4.67 -16.22
CA GLY A 130 -7.46 -5.38 -17.47
C GLY A 130 -6.36 -6.34 -17.94
N VAL A 131 -5.09 -5.99 -17.71
CA VAL A 131 -3.93 -6.79 -18.10
C VAL A 131 -3.70 -7.97 -17.15
N ILE A 132 -3.68 -7.70 -15.85
CA ILE A 132 -3.38 -8.67 -14.79
C ILE A 132 -4.62 -9.51 -14.47
N GLY A 133 -5.81 -8.93 -14.60
CA GLY A 133 -7.06 -9.61 -14.28
C GLY A 133 -7.33 -9.70 -12.79
N GLU A 134 -6.73 -8.83 -11.98
CA GLU A 134 -6.99 -8.65 -10.55
C GLU A 134 -7.37 -7.19 -10.25
N LYS A 135 -8.13 -6.96 -9.19
CA LYS A 135 -8.38 -5.62 -8.67
C LYS A 135 -7.04 -5.00 -8.26
N ILE A 136 -6.73 -3.84 -8.82
CA ILE A 136 -5.52 -3.08 -8.49
C ILE A 136 -5.96 -1.69 -8.07
N GLU A 137 -5.47 -1.26 -6.91
CA GLU A 137 -5.77 0.06 -6.38
C GLU A 137 -4.62 0.58 -5.54
N ILE A 138 -4.56 1.88 -5.36
CA ILE A 138 -3.72 2.47 -4.32
C ILE A 138 -4.46 2.26 -3.00
N GLY A 139 -3.84 1.58 -2.04
CA GLY A 139 -4.36 1.43 -0.68
C GLY A 139 -3.99 2.65 0.16
N GLY A 140 -2.81 2.60 0.76
CA GLY A 140 -2.18 3.70 1.50
C GLY A 140 -1.52 4.72 0.57
N PHE A 141 -1.59 5.98 0.98
CA PHE A 141 -0.93 7.11 0.36
C PHE A 141 -0.60 8.10 1.47
N GLU A 142 0.69 8.31 1.72
CA GLU A 142 1.14 9.23 2.76
C GLU A 142 2.35 10.00 2.28
N ILE A 143 2.41 11.28 2.66
CA ILE A 143 3.51 12.17 2.33
C ILE A 143 4.00 12.78 3.63
N LEU A 144 5.32 12.76 3.81
CA LEU A 144 5.95 13.27 5.02
C LEU A 144 7.05 14.25 4.66
N GLU A 145 7.01 15.41 5.28
CA GLU A 145 8.01 16.47 5.15
C GLU A 145 8.72 16.68 6.49
N GLY A 146 10.01 17.04 6.42
CA GLY A 146 10.83 17.30 7.61
C GLY A 146 12.19 17.88 7.25
N ALA A 147 12.99 18.17 8.27
CA ALA A 147 14.36 18.65 8.05
C ALA A 147 15.27 17.54 7.49
N PHE A 148 14.95 16.28 7.82
CA PHE A 148 15.54 15.10 7.21
C PHE A 148 14.52 13.94 7.27
N VAL A 149 14.37 13.20 6.17
CA VAL A 149 13.43 12.10 6.00
C VAL A 149 14.21 10.83 5.65
N GLY A 150 13.91 9.75 6.37
CA GLY A 150 14.34 8.39 6.06
C GLY A 150 13.16 7.47 5.82
N SER A 151 13.45 6.29 5.28
CA SER A 151 12.43 5.27 5.05
C SER A 151 12.98 3.86 5.26
N TYR A 152 12.07 2.93 5.51
CA TYR A 152 12.35 1.51 5.50
C TYR A 152 11.19 0.77 4.82
N VAL A 153 11.54 -0.19 3.96
CA VAL A 153 10.58 -1.09 3.32
C VAL A 153 10.96 -2.53 3.65
N HIS A 154 10.06 -3.24 4.34
CA HIS A 154 10.21 -4.65 4.66
C HIS A 154 9.56 -5.53 3.59
N VAL A 155 10.38 -6.16 2.74
CA VAL A 155 9.96 -7.20 1.78
C VAL A 155 8.79 -6.75 0.88
N ASN A 156 8.77 -5.47 0.49
CA ASN A 156 7.68 -4.84 -0.28
C ASN A 156 6.28 -4.99 0.36
N LYS A 157 6.16 -5.29 1.66
CA LYS A 157 4.87 -5.43 2.34
C LYS A 157 4.56 -4.29 3.29
N ILE A 158 5.58 -3.80 4.00
CA ILE A 158 5.43 -2.74 4.99
C ILE A 158 6.43 -1.65 4.62
N ALA A 159 5.94 -0.41 4.50
CA ALA A 159 6.78 0.76 4.28
C ALA A 159 6.55 1.75 5.43
N ALA A 160 7.61 2.37 5.92
CA ALA A 160 7.56 3.41 6.95
C ALA A 160 8.43 4.60 6.55
N LEU A 161 7.93 5.82 6.81
CA LEU A 161 8.70 7.07 6.73
C LEU A 161 8.97 7.56 8.15
N THR A 162 10.14 8.16 8.34
CA THR A 162 10.47 8.91 9.55
C THR A 162 11.00 10.27 9.16
N ALA A 163 10.42 11.33 9.70
CA ALA A 163 10.93 12.69 9.59
C ALA A 163 11.48 13.16 10.93
N ILE A 164 12.63 13.83 10.89
CA ILE A 164 13.20 14.51 12.05
C ILE A 164 13.19 16.03 11.87
N SER A 165 13.00 16.74 12.98
CA SER A 165 12.81 18.20 12.98
C SER A 165 14.10 19.01 12.80
N ALA A 166 15.27 18.36 12.90
CA ALA A 166 16.57 18.99 12.66
C ALA A 166 17.54 17.99 12.01
N PRO A 167 18.45 18.44 11.13
CA PRO A 167 19.51 17.60 10.62
C PRO A 167 20.46 17.24 11.75
N ILE A 168 20.81 15.96 11.85
CA ILE A 168 21.72 15.42 12.86
C ILE A 168 22.84 14.64 12.18
N ALA A 169 23.98 14.52 12.86
CA ALA A 169 25.00 13.56 12.45
C ALA A 169 24.41 12.14 12.43
N ASN A 170 24.68 11.37 11.38
CA ASN A 170 24.13 10.04 11.13
C ASN A 170 22.59 9.97 10.98
N GLY A 171 21.95 11.05 10.49
CA GLY A 171 20.51 11.08 10.23
C GLY A 171 20.00 9.91 9.38
N ASP A 172 20.78 9.48 8.39
CA ASP A 172 20.49 8.30 7.55
C ASP A 172 20.29 7.01 8.35
N VAL A 173 21.21 6.73 9.27
CA VAL A 173 21.17 5.51 10.08
C VAL A 173 20.01 5.60 11.08
N LEU A 174 19.88 6.73 11.77
CA LEU A 174 18.84 6.91 12.77
C LEU A 174 17.44 6.79 12.17
N THR A 175 17.16 7.54 11.10
CA THR A 175 15.82 7.55 10.50
C THR A 175 15.45 6.20 9.89
N LYS A 176 16.43 5.45 9.37
CA LYS A 176 16.22 4.07 8.94
C LYS A 176 15.91 3.14 10.10
N ASP A 177 16.67 3.20 11.19
CA ASP A 177 16.46 2.35 12.38
C ASP A 177 15.11 2.65 13.04
N ILE A 178 14.71 3.93 13.13
CA ILE A 178 13.37 4.32 13.60
C ILE A 178 12.30 3.79 12.64
N SER A 179 12.47 3.94 11.33
CA SER A 179 11.51 3.40 10.35
C SER A 179 11.37 1.87 10.46
N MET A 180 12.46 1.15 10.74
CA MET A 180 12.44 -0.28 11.02
C MET A 180 11.64 -0.60 12.29
N GLN A 181 11.82 0.18 13.35
CA GLN A 181 11.08 0.02 14.59
C GLN A 181 9.58 0.28 14.39
N VAL A 182 9.22 1.35 13.69
CA VAL A 182 7.82 1.68 13.33
C VAL A 182 7.18 0.53 12.55
N ALA A 183 7.88 0.01 11.53
CA ALA A 183 7.40 -1.11 10.73
C ALA A 183 7.19 -2.40 11.53
N SER A 184 7.93 -2.59 12.63
CA SER A 184 7.85 -3.78 13.48
C SER A 184 6.78 -3.66 14.57
N MET A 185 6.64 -2.47 15.17
CA MET A 185 5.79 -2.26 16.35
C MET A 185 4.35 -1.93 16.01
N GLY A 186 4.05 -1.45 14.80
CA GLY A 186 2.71 -1.01 14.42
C GLY A 186 2.19 0.14 15.30
N ALA A 187 3.09 1.03 15.74
CA ALA A 187 2.75 2.14 16.62
C ALA A 187 1.81 3.12 15.90
N ASP A 188 0.74 3.50 16.60
CA ASP A 188 -0.27 4.47 16.15
C ASP A 188 0.01 5.89 16.62
N THR A 189 0.87 6.04 17.63
CA THR A 189 1.16 7.28 18.33
C THR A 189 2.67 7.53 18.43
N LEU A 190 3.07 8.79 18.25
CA LEU A 190 4.48 9.18 18.29
C LEU A 190 4.99 9.35 19.73
N SER A 191 4.15 9.93 20.60
CA SER A 191 4.46 10.16 22.00
C SER A 191 3.34 9.64 22.90
N TYR A 192 3.69 9.22 24.12
CA TYR A 192 2.71 8.92 25.16
C TYR A 192 1.81 10.11 25.52
N LYS A 193 2.22 11.33 25.15
CA LYS A 193 1.43 12.55 25.34
C LYS A 193 0.31 12.68 24.31
N ASP A 194 0.41 11.96 23.20
CA ASP A 194 -0.53 12.02 22.08
C ASP A 194 -1.64 10.96 22.23
N PHE A 195 -1.62 10.16 23.29
CA PHE A 195 -2.71 9.24 23.59
C PHE A 195 -4.01 10.00 23.81
N ASP A 196 -5.09 9.48 23.23
CA ASP A 196 -6.43 9.99 23.46
C ASP A 196 -6.75 9.94 24.97
N PRO A 197 -7.14 11.07 25.60
CA PRO A 197 -7.46 11.09 27.01
C PRO A 197 -8.55 10.08 27.41
N ALA A 198 -9.49 9.76 26.51
CA ALA A 198 -10.51 8.75 26.80
C ALA A 198 -9.92 7.34 26.82
N PHE A 199 -9.03 7.00 25.88
CA PHE A 199 -8.23 5.77 25.94
C PHE A 199 -7.39 5.67 27.23
N VAL A 200 -6.70 6.75 27.63
CA VAL A 200 -5.92 6.75 28.89
C VAL A 200 -6.82 6.51 30.10
N ALA A 201 -8.00 7.12 30.12
CA ALA A 201 -8.95 6.94 31.22
C ALA A 201 -9.50 5.51 31.30
N SER A 202 -9.79 4.86 30.17
CA SER A 202 -10.24 3.46 30.16
C SER A 202 -9.17 2.52 30.66
N GLU A 203 -7.93 2.66 30.18
CA GLU A 203 -6.81 1.82 30.62
C GLU A 203 -6.52 1.98 32.12
N LEU A 204 -6.63 3.21 32.65
CA LEU A 204 -6.48 3.46 34.09
C LEU A 204 -7.60 2.82 34.92
N ALA A 205 -8.85 2.86 34.43
CA ALA A 205 -9.98 2.23 35.10
C ALA A 205 -9.82 0.70 35.15
N ASP A 206 -9.35 0.09 34.06
CA ASP A 206 -9.07 -1.35 34.00
C ASP A 206 -7.95 -1.76 34.95
N LEU A 207 -6.88 -0.96 35.04
CA LEU A 207 -5.80 -1.17 36.02
C LEU A 207 -6.29 -1.06 37.46
N GLU A 208 -7.18 -0.10 37.76
CA GLU A 208 -7.77 0.05 39.08
C GLU A 208 -8.65 -1.16 39.42
N TYR A 209 -9.47 -1.63 38.47
CA TYR A 209 -10.28 -2.85 38.62
C TYR A 209 -9.42 -4.11 38.84
N ALA A 210 -8.36 -4.29 38.05
CA ALA A 210 -7.42 -5.39 38.21
C ALA A 210 -6.73 -5.37 39.58
N ARG A 211 -6.34 -4.17 40.06
CA ARG A 211 -5.77 -3.98 41.40
C ARG A 211 -6.77 -4.35 42.49
N PHE A 212 -8.04 -3.92 42.37
CA PHE A 212 -9.10 -4.31 43.29
C PHE A 212 -9.34 -5.82 43.30
N SER A 213 -9.36 -6.46 42.12
CA SER A 213 -9.51 -7.92 41.99
C SER A 213 -8.35 -8.69 42.62
N CYS A 214 -7.11 -8.23 42.44
CA CYS A 214 -5.93 -8.84 43.07
C CYS A 214 -5.98 -8.73 44.60
N ILE A 215 -6.37 -7.56 45.14
CA ILE A 215 -6.54 -7.35 46.58
C ILE A 215 -7.64 -8.26 47.13
N LEU A 216 -8.78 -8.38 46.45
CA LEU A 216 -9.86 -9.31 46.83
C LEU A 216 -9.41 -10.78 46.80
N CYS A 217 -8.58 -11.16 45.81
CA CYS A 217 -8.03 -12.50 45.73
C CYS A 217 -7.02 -12.78 46.86
N GLN A 218 -6.16 -11.81 47.22
CA GLN A 218 -5.26 -11.91 48.37
C GLN A 218 -6.01 -11.97 49.69
N LEU A 219 -7.04 -11.15 49.88
CA LEU A 219 -7.89 -11.18 51.08
C LEU A 219 -8.67 -12.49 51.21
N ASN A 220 -9.15 -13.07 50.10
CA ASN A 220 -9.78 -14.39 50.11
C ASN A 220 -8.77 -15.53 50.33
N ALA A 221 -7.53 -15.39 49.85
CA ALA A 221 -6.46 -16.35 50.12
C ALA A 221 -6.01 -16.34 51.59
N GLU A 222 -6.07 -15.19 52.28
CA GLU A 222 -5.80 -15.08 53.72
C GLU A 222 -6.95 -15.59 54.60
N GLN A 223 -8.17 -15.71 54.07
CA GLN A 223 -9.34 -16.25 54.80
C GLN A 223 -9.57 -17.74 54.58
N LEU A 224 -8.87 -18.39 53.65
CA LEU A 224 -8.92 -19.83 53.46
C LEU A 224 -7.85 -20.50 54.35
N PRO A 225 -8.22 -21.44 55.25
CA PRO A 225 -7.23 -22.20 56.00
C PRO A 225 -6.39 -23.03 55.02
N TRP A 226 -5.07 -22.94 55.14
CA TRP A 226 -4.11 -23.81 54.46
C TRP A 226 -4.38 -25.28 54.85
N GLN A 227 -5.31 -25.96 54.17
CA GLN A 227 -5.34 -27.41 54.15
C GLN A 227 -4.22 -27.88 53.22
N LEU A 228 -3.06 -28.11 53.83
CA LEU A 228 -2.00 -28.99 53.32
C LEU A 228 -2.64 -30.26 52.78
N PHE A 229 -2.63 -30.42 51.46
CA PHE A 229 -2.68 -31.74 50.85
C PHE A 229 -1.28 -32.35 51.03
N ASP A 230 -1.11 -33.05 52.15
CA ASP A 230 -0.11 -34.11 52.25
C ASP A 230 -0.62 -35.30 51.44
N HIS A 231 0.03 -35.59 50.32
CA HIS A 231 0.18 -36.93 49.75
C HIS A 231 1.42 -37.01 48.86
#